data_AF-A0A920JRD8-F1
#
_entry.id   AF-A0A920JRD8-F1
#
_cell.length_a   1.000
_cell.length_b   1.000
_cell.length_c   1.000
_cell.angle_alpha   90.00
_cell.angle_beta   90.00
_cell.angle_gamma   90.00
#
_symmetry.space_group_name_H-M   'P 1'
#
loop_
_entity.id
_entity.type
_entity.pdbx_description
1 polymer ?
#
loop_
_entity_poly.entity_id
_entity_poly.type
_entity_poly.pdbx_seq_one_letter_code
_entity_poly.pdbx_strand_id
1 'polypeptide(L)'
;MIENIQKALKNIMSIADEANSYISSMEPWNKAKDGDIDSCIEICSEALNLFKDLTILLNPYIPNVAEDLFDLLNIEQTHYDQLGKDCLKEIKPFKPIITRLEKSEFEGILD
;
A
#
# COMPACT_ATOMS: atom_id res chain seq x y z
N MET A 1 -24.77 10.03 3.41
CA MET A 1 -24.18 8.75 2.93
C MET A 1 -22.90 8.99 2.12
N ILE A 2 -22.92 9.85 1.09
CA ILE A 2 -21.73 10.20 0.29
C ILE A 2 -20.65 10.98 1.08
N GLU A 3 -21.06 11.86 2.00
CA GLU A 3 -20.16 12.67 2.83
C GLU A 3 -19.20 11.82 3.70
N ASN A 4 -19.67 10.67 4.19
CA ASN A 4 -18.87 9.75 4.99
C ASN A 4 -17.81 9.01 4.17
N ILE A 5 -18.07 8.74 2.88
CA ILE A 5 -17.13 8.07 1.97
C ILE A 5 -15.94 8.98 1.66
N GLN A 6 -16.21 10.23 1.32
CA GLN A 6 -15.14 11.20 1.04
C GLN A 6 -14.26 11.45 2.27
N LYS A 7 -14.87 11.54 3.46
CA LYS A 7 -14.13 11.68 4.71
C LYS A 7 -13.25 10.47 4.99
N ALA A 8 -13.78 9.26 4.81
CA ALA A 8 -13.01 8.03 4.99
C ALA A 8 -11.81 7.96 4.03
N LEU A 9 -12.03 8.21 2.73
CA LEU A 9 -10.95 8.25 1.74
C LEU A 9 -9.88 9.30 2.07
N LYS A 10 -10.28 10.51 2.51
CA LYS A 10 -9.31 11.53 2.96
C LYS A 10 -8.46 11.06 4.13
N ASN A 11 -9.07 10.38 5.11
CA ASN A 11 -8.34 9.83 6.24
C ASN A 11 -7.37 8.72 5.81
N ILE A 12 -7.79 7.84 4.90
CA ILE A 12 -6.92 6.79 4.34
C ILE A 12 -5.72 7.40 3.61
N MET A 13 -5.94 8.45 2.82
CA MET A 13 -4.85 9.18 2.16
C MET A 13 -3.89 9.83 3.17
N SER A 14 -4.40 10.38 4.27
CA SER A 14 -3.54 10.91 5.36
C SER A 14 -2.62 9.82 5.93
N ILE A 15 -3.14 8.61 6.15
CA ILE A 15 -2.35 7.47 6.62
C ILE A 15 -1.27 7.09 5.58
N ALA A 16 -1.61 7.13 4.29
CA ALA A 16 -0.64 6.86 3.22
C ALA A 16 0.46 7.93 3.16
N ASP A 17 0.12 9.20 3.36
CA ASP A 17 1.11 10.29 3.43
C ASP A 17 2.05 10.13 4.64
N GLU A 18 1.51 9.74 5.80
CA GLU A 18 2.29 9.44 7.00
C GLU A 18 3.25 8.26 6.78
N ALA A 19 2.78 7.17 6.16
CA ALA A 19 3.62 6.03 5.82
C ALA A 19 4.75 6.41 4.85
N ASN A 20 4.46 7.21 3.82
CA ASN A 20 5.48 7.72 2.90
C ASN A 20 6.50 8.62 3.59
N SER A 21 6.05 9.47 4.53
CA SER A 21 6.92 10.33 5.34
C SER A 21 7.84 9.50 6.25
N TYR A 22 7.31 8.43 6.86
CA TYR A 22 8.10 7.48 7.65
C TYR A 22 9.21 6.83 6.82
N ILE A 23 8.86 6.23 5.68
CA ILE A 23 9.84 5.60 4.77
C ILE A 23 10.91 6.60 4.34
N SER A 24 10.48 7.83 4.01
CA SER A 24 11.38 8.90 3.59
C SER A 24 12.33 9.34 4.69
N SER A 25 11.87 9.40 5.94
CA SER A 25 12.69 9.79 7.10
C SER A 25 13.71 8.72 7.47
N MET A 26 13.36 7.44 7.24
CA MET A 26 14.22 6.31 7.56
C MET A 26 15.27 6.01 6.47
N GLU A 27 15.06 6.52 5.26
CA GLU A 27 15.97 6.40 4.11
C GLU A 27 16.55 4.98 3.92
N PRO A 28 15.72 3.93 3.78
CA PRO A 28 16.22 2.55 3.71
C PRO A 28 17.19 2.31 2.54
N TRP A 29 17.07 3.08 1.46
CA TRP A 29 18.02 3.04 0.34
C TRP A 29 19.44 3.51 0.72
N ASN A 30 19.59 4.38 1.71
CA ASN A 30 20.90 4.77 2.24
C ASN A 30 21.46 3.64 3.12
N LYS A 31 20.63 3.05 3.99
CA LYS A 31 21.00 1.87 4.80
C LYS A 31 21.52 0.71 3.95
N ALA A 32 20.81 0.39 2.86
CA ALA A 32 21.24 -0.65 1.93
C ALA A 32 22.59 -0.31 1.25
N LYS A 33 22.82 0.94 0.87
CA LYS A 33 24.09 1.38 0.25
C LYS A 33 25.26 1.35 1.22
N ASP A 34 25.01 1.64 2.49
CA ASP A 34 26.01 1.62 3.56
C ASP A 34 26.34 0.19 4.05
N GLY A 35 25.64 -0.82 3.53
CA GLY A 35 25.81 -2.23 3.88
C GLY A 35 25.05 -2.68 5.14
N ASP A 36 24.22 -1.80 5.70
CA ASP A 36 23.35 -2.06 6.85
C ASP A 36 22.03 -2.70 6.37
N ILE A 37 22.15 -3.95 5.90
CA ILE A 37 21.06 -4.69 5.28
C ILE A 37 19.97 -5.04 6.29
N ASP A 38 20.33 -5.40 7.52
CA ASP A 38 19.37 -5.80 8.55
C ASP A 38 18.42 -4.64 8.89
N SER A 39 18.96 -3.43 9.13
CA SER A 39 18.13 -2.24 9.37
C SER A 39 17.26 -1.90 8.15
N CYS A 40 17.79 -2.05 6.93
CA CYS A 40 17.01 -1.85 5.72
C CYS A 40 15.82 -2.83 5.65
N ILE A 41 16.03 -4.10 5.99
CA ILE A 41 14.98 -5.12 6.02
C ILE A 41 13.92 -4.80 7.07
N GLU A 42 14.33 -4.39 8.28
CA GLU A 42 13.40 -4.00 9.34
C GLU A 42 12.50 -2.83 8.91
N ILE A 43 13.09 -1.76 8.36
CA ILE A 43 12.35 -0.59 7.87
C ILE A 43 11.38 -0.98 6.76
N CYS A 44 11.83 -1.77 5.79
CA CYS A 44 10.98 -2.22 4.68
C CYS A 44 9.86 -3.16 5.15
N SER A 45 10.10 -4.00 6.15
CA SER A 45 9.09 -4.90 6.71
C SER A 45 7.98 -4.12 7.43
N GLU A 46 8.35 -3.11 8.21
CA GLU A 46 7.40 -2.20 8.84
C GLU A 46 6.56 -1.45 7.80
N ALA A 47 7.20 -0.92 6.76
CA ALA A 47 6.52 -0.26 5.66
C ALA A 47 5.51 -1.17 4.95
N LEU A 48 5.83 -2.46 4.79
CA LEU A 48 4.92 -3.44 4.21
C LEU A 48 3.72 -3.77 5.12
N ASN A 49 3.90 -3.80 6.44
CA ASN A 49 2.78 -3.97 7.38
C ASN A 49 1.82 -2.76 7.33
N LEU A 50 2.36 -1.54 7.24
CA LEU A 50 1.54 -0.33 7.01
C LEU A 50 0.80 -0.40 5.67
N PHE A 51 1.46 -0.89 4.62
CA PHE A 51 0.85 -1.08 3.31
C PHE A 51 -0.26 -2.14 3.32
N LYS A 52 -0.11 -3.20 4.11
CA LYS A 52 -1.17 -4.18 4.38
C LYS A 52 -2.38 -3.52 5.04
N ASP A 53 -2.17 -2.65 6.03
CA ASP A 53 -3.27 -1.90 6.66
C ASP A 53 -3.99 -0.99 5.66
N LEU A 54 -3.24 -0.27 4.82
CA LEU A 54 -3.81 0.54 3.73
C LEU A 54 -4.64 -0.32 2.76
N THR A 55 -4.17 -1.52 2.44
CA THR A 55 -4.89 -2.46 1.56
C THR A 55 -6.24 -2.87 2.17
N ILE A 56 -6.27 -3.20 3.46
CA ILE A 56 -7.51 -3.52 4.20
C ILE A 56 -8.48 -2.34 4.18
N LEU A 57 -7.97 -1.12 4.42
CA LEU A 57 -8.78 0.09 4.42
C LEU A 57 -9.34 0.44 3.04
N LEU A 58 -8.60 0.13 1.97
CA LEU A 58 -8.98 0.40 0.58
C LEU A 58 -9.89 -0.67 -0.03
N ASN A 59 -9.93 -1.88 0.53
CA ASN A 59 -10.72 -3.01 0.02
C ASN A 59 -12.19 -2.68 -0.30
N PRO A 60 -12.96 -1.92 0.51
CA PRO A 60 -14.34 -1.57 0.18
C PRO A 60 -14.49 -0.58 -0.99
N TYR A 61 -13.41 0.09 -1.39
CA TYR A 61 -13.41 1.13 -2.41
C TYR A 61 -12.83 0.65 -3.74
N ILE A 62 -11.78 -0.17 -3.67
CA ILE A 62 -11.06 -0.72 -4.83
C ILE A 62 -10.81 -2.23 -4.66
N PRO A 63 -11.88 -3.06 -4.58
CA PRO A 63 -11.76 -4.47 -4.20
C PRO A 63 -10.86 -5.29 -5.11
N ASN A 64 -10.90 -5.06 -6.44
CA ASN A 64 -10.06 -5.78 -7.39
C ASN A 64 -8.57 -5.50 -7.17
N VAL A 65 -8.22 -4.24 -6.92
CA VAL A 65 -6.84 -3.84 -6.61
C VAL A 65 -6.43 -4.42 -5.26
N ALA A 66 -7.31 -4.38 -4.26
CA ALA A 66 -7.03 -4.94 -2.95
C ALA A 66 -6.79 -6.45 -3.01
N GLU A 67 -7.52 -7.19 -3.84
CA GLU A 67 -7.30 -8.62 -4.07
C GLU A 67 -5.91 -8.89 -4.65
N ASP A 68 -5.51 -8.17 -5.70
CA ASP A 68 -4.16 -8.26 -6.27
C ASP A 68 -3.07 -7.92 -5.24
N LEU A 69 -3.35 -6.96 -4.35
CA LEU A 69 -2.43 -6.55 -3.28
C LEU A 69 -2.32 -7.59 -2.16
N PHE A 70 -3.43 -8.22 -1.76
CA PHE A 70 -3.41 -9.33 -0.81
C PHE A 70 -2.62 -10.52 -1.37
N ASP A 71 -2.80 -10.82 -2.66
CA ASP A 71 -2.01 -11.85 -3.34
C ASP A 71 -0.51 -11.52 -3.34
N LEU A 72 -0.14 -10.28 -3.66
CA LEU A 72 1.24 -9.79 -3.62
C LEU A 72 1.85 -9.92 -2.21
N LEU A 73 1.07 -9.54 -1.18
CA LEU A 73 1.47 -9.63 0.22
C LEU A 73 1.44 -11.07 0.76
N ASN A 74 1.03 -12.05 -0.06
CA ASN A 74 0.95 -13.47 0.27
C ASN A 74 0.09 -13.74 1.52
N ILE A 75 -1.04 -13.05 1.62
CA ILE A 75 -2.02 -13.24 2.70
C ILE A 75 -3.40 -13.46 2.12
N GLU A 76 -4.23 -14.19 2.85
CA GLU A 76 -5.66 -14.27 2.52
C GLU A 76 -6.31 -12.90 2.71
N GLN A 77 -7.42 -12.65 2.01
CA GLN A 77 -8.20 -11.44 2.21
C GLN A 77 -8.58 -11.31 3.69
N THR A 78 -8.25 -10.17 4.30
CA THR A 78 -8.47 -9.95 5.73
C THR A 78 -9.47 -8.82 5.99
N HIS A 79 -9.86 -8.69 7.26
CA HIS A 79 -10.82 -7.70 7.71
C HIS A 79 -10.18 -6.71 8.70
N TYR A 80 -10.97 -5.73 9.15
CA TYR A 80 -10.51 -4.65 10.02
C TYR A 80 -9.93 -5.12 11.37
N ASP A 81 -10.18 -6.36 11.78
CA ASP A 81 -9.61 -6.96 12.99
C ASP A 81 -8.10 -7.24 12.89
N GLN A 82 -7.55 -7.22 11.67
CA GLN A 82 -6.12 -7.38 11.40
C GLN A 82 -5.35 -6.05 11.31
N LEU A 83 -6.04 -4.91 11.45
CA LEU A 83 -5.39 -3.60 11.45
C LEU A 83 -4.38 -3.48 12.59
N GLY A 84 -3.18 -2.95 12.30
CA GLY A 84 -2.11 -2.76 13.29
C GLY A 84 -1.50 -4.05 13.84
N LYS A 85 -1.83 -5.21 13.27
CA LYS A 85 -1.18 -6.49 13.61
C LYS A 85 -0.16 -6.86 12.54
N ASP A 86 1.06 -7.11 12.98
CA ASP A 86 2.10 -7.64 12.10
C ASP A 86 1.83 -9.11 11.81
N CYS A 87 1.67 -9.41 10.53
CA CYS A 87 1.37 -10.78 10.08
C CYS A 87 2.14 -11.19 8.83
N LEU A 88 2.90 -10.28 8.22
CA LEU A 88 3.69 -10.55 7.04
C LEU A 88 4.95 -11.36 7.41
N LYS A 89 5.18 -12.44 6.67
CA LYS A 89 6.35 -13.32 6.86
C LYS A 89 7.16 -13.44 5.59
N GLU A 90 6.48 -13.58 4.47
CA GLU A 90 7.04 -13.69 3.12
C GLU A 90 6.07 -12.99 2.17
N ILE A 91 6.60 -12.32 1.15
CA ILE A 91 5.82 -11.66 0.11
C ILE A 91 6.15 -12.27 -1.25
N LYS A 92 5.22 -12.17 -2.20
CA LYS A 92 5.50 -12.57 -3.58
C LYS A 92 6.38 -11.53 -4.28
N PRO A 93 7.09 -11.93 -5.37
CA PRO A 93 7.81 -10.97 -6.20
C PRO A 93 6.90 -9.84 -6.68
N PHE A 94 7.40 -8.60 -6.63
CA PHE A 94 6.65 -7.43 -7.03
C PHE A 94 6.19 -7.52 -8.50
N LYS A 95 4.91 -7.23 -8.71
CA LYS A 95 4.29 -7.02 -10.03
C LYS A 95 3.55 -5.68 -10.01
N PRO A 96 3.63 -4.86 -11.07
CA PRO A 96 2.82 -3.66 -11.18
C PRO A 96 1.32 -4.01 -11.17
N ILE A 97 0.56 -3.42 -10.24
CA ILE A 97 -0.89 -3.64 -10.09
C ILE A 97 -1.67 -2.47 -10.70
N ILE A 98 -1.24 -1.23 -10.43
CA ILE A 98 -1.83 -0.03 -11.00
C ILE A 98 -0.79 0.62 -11.92
N THR A 99 -1.19 0.88 -13.16
CA THR A 99 -0.44 1.71 -14.08
C THR A 99 -1.02 3.12 -14.09
N ARG A 100 -0.14 4.10 -14.32
CA ARG A 100 -0.56 5.47 -14.54
C ARG A 100 -1.44 5.52 -15.79
N LEU A 101 -2.60 6.16 -15.67
CA LEU A 101 -3.46 6.44 -16.82
C LEU A 101 -2.87 7.63 -17.61
N GLU A 102 -2.69 7.45 -18.90
CA GLU A 102 -2.18 8.47 -19.81
C GLU A 102 -3.32 9.16 -20.56
N LYS A 103 -3.12 10.45 -20.89
CA LYS A 103 -4.18 11.26 -21.55
C LYS A 103 -4.67 10.65 -22.86
N SER A 104 -3.77 10.01 -23.60
CA SER A 104 -4.08 9.33 -24.87
C SER A 104 -5.05 8.16 -24.72
N GLU A 105 -5.15 7.55 -23.53
CA GLU A 105 -6.09 6.45 -23.28
C GLU A 105 -7.54 6.91 -23.16
N PHE A 106 -7.78 8.22 -23.06
CA PHE A 106 -9.12 8.83 -23.02
C PHE A 106 -9.54 9.47 -24.34
N GLU A 107 -8.64 9.56 -25.34
CA GLU A 107 -8.98 10.05 -26.68
C GLU A 107 -9.97 9.07 -27.33
N GLY A 108 -11.16 9.56 -27.71
CA GLY A 108 -12.22 8.75 -28.34
C GLY A 108 -13.23 8.11 -27.39
N ILE A 109 -13.17 8.33 -26.07
CA ILE A 109 -14.22 7.85 -25.14
C ILE A 109 -15.50 8.70 -25.22
N LEU A 110 -15.39 9.96 -25.64
CA LEU A 110 -16.50 10.91 -25.74
C LEU A 110 -16.93 11.19 -27.19
N ASP A 111 -16.30 10.54 -28.17
CA ASP A 111 -16.70 10.57 -29.59
C ASP A 111 -17.75 9.47 -29.87
#